data_AF-A0A7K0VXF5-F1
#
_entry.id   AF-A0A7K0VXF5-F1
#
_cell.length_a   1.000
_cell.length_b   1.000
_cell.length_c   1.000
_cell.angle_alpha   90.00
_cell.angle_beta   90.00
_cell.angle_gamma   90.00
#
_symmetry.space_group_name_H-M   'P 1'
#
loop_
_entity.id
_entity.type
_entity.pdbx_description
1 polymer ?
#
loop_
_entity_poly.entity_id
_entity_poly.type
_entity_poly.pdbx_seq_one_letter_code
_entity_poly.pdbx_strand_id
1 'polypeptide(L)'
;MVEARRNTFKSPKPDAPRLLAYDLLTEVNRNEGYSNLLLPAALSASNLEDRDRNLVTELLYGTIRMQGKHDWVLSQLSDRPWGEVDSGIVDLCRLGVHQIHEMRIPDHAAVAATVEVARKRVGESKASFVNALLRGVTRKSIDDWFAPLREIEDPVTRMSIQYSHPEWIISAYFDLLK
;
A
#
# COMPACT_ATOMS: atom_id res chain seq x y z
N MET A 1 -41.96 -5.89 -5.97
CA MET A 1 -40.74 -5.87 -6.80
C MET A 1 -39.81 -4.83 -6.21
N VAL A 2 -38.62 -5.23 -5.73
CA VAL A 2 -37.63 -4.29 -5.17
C VAL A 2 -36.94 -3.64 -6.36
N GLU A 3 -37.12 -2.32 -6.51
CA GLU A 3 -36.48 -1.54 -7.56
C GLU A 3 -34.96 -1.61 -7.37
N ALA A 4 -34.24 -2.07 -8.39
CA ALA A 4 -32.78 -2.13 -8.34
C ALA A 4 -32.26 -0.71 -8.07
N ARG A 5 -31.47 -0.55 -6.99
CA ARG A 5 -30.85 0.73 -6.64
C ARG A 5 -30.19 1.31 -7.88
N ARG A 6 -30.71 2.45 -8.34
CA ARG A 6 -30.19 3.21 -9.48
C ARG A 6 -28.68 3.34 -9.31
N ASN A 7 -27.92 2.90 -10.31
CA ASN A 7 -26.46 2.92 -10.26
C ASN A 7 -25.99 4.39 -10.37
N THR A 8 -25.92 5.08 -9.24
CA THR A 8 -25.58 6.52 -9.13
C THR A 8 -24.08 6.78 -9.04
N PHE A 9 -23.23 5.76 -9.24
CA PHE A 9 -21.79 5.93 -9.13
C PHE A 9 -21.26 6.75 -10.30
N LYS A 10 -20.58 7.85 -9.95
CA LYS A 10 -19.84 8.69 -10.90
C LYS A 10 -18.63 7.93 -11.43
N SER A 11 -18.28 8.13 -12.69
CA SER A 11 -17.08 7.51 -13.28
C SER A 11 -15.83 7.87 -12.45
N PRO A 12 -14.97 6.89 -12.10
CA PRO A 12 -13.77 7.13 -11.33
C PRO A 12 -12.80 8.07 -12.04
N LYS A 13 -12.14 8.94 -11.29
CA LYS A 13 -11.16 9.93 -11.79
C LYS A 13 -9.88 9.90 -10.97
N PRO A 14 -9.11 8.79 -10.97
CA PRO A 14 -7.82 8.75 -10.31
C PRO A 14 -6.83 9.72 -10.97
N ASP A 15 -5.92 10.28 -10.18
CA ASP A 15 -4.78 11.00 -10.73
C ASP A 15 -3.80 10.02 -11.41
N ALA A 16 -3.15 10.49 -12.48
CA ALA A 16 -2.24 9.68 -13.27
C ALA A 16 -1.04 9.15 -12.46
N PRO A 17 -0.40 9.91 -11.55
CA PRO A 17 0.71 9.41 -10.75
C PRO A 17 0.36 8.19 -9.89
N ARG A 18 -0.72 8.25 -9.10
CA ARG A 18 -1.08 7.11 -8.23
C ARG A 18 -1.57 5.91 -9.01
N LEU A 19 -2.27 6.15 -10.13
CA LEU A 19 -2.67 5.08 -11.02
C LEU A 19 -1.45 4.35 -11.58
N LEU A 20 -0.45 5.10 -12.08
CA LEU A 20 0.79 4.52 -12.61
C LEU A 20 1.59 3.79 -11.53
N ALA A 21 1.70 4.37 -10.32
CA ALA A 21 2.39 3.75 -9.20
C ALA A 21 1.74 2.41 -8.81
N TYR A 22 0.41 2.35 -8.77
CA TYR A 22 -0.32 1.11 -8.50
C TYR A 22 -0.09 0.04 -9.59
N ASP A 23 -0.12 0.44 -10.86
CA ASP A 23 0.09 -0.49 -11.97
C ASP A 23 1.50 -1.08 -11.92
N LEU A 24 2.52 -0.24 -11.67
CA LEU A 24 3.91 -0.67 -11.50
C LEU A 24 4.09 -1.57 -10.27
N LEU A 25 3.48 -1.22 -9.14
CA LEU A 25 3.54 -2.02 -7.92
C LEU A 25 2.94 -3.41 -8.14
N THR A 26 1.81 -3.47 -8.86
CA THR A 26 1.15 -4.73 -9.23
C THR A 26 2.07 -5.57 -10.12
N GLU A 27 2.70 -4.96 -11.13
CA GLU A 27 3.63 -5.66 -12.03
C GLU A 27 4.82 -6.26 -11.27
N VAL A 28 5.42 -5.48 -10.36
CA VAL A 28 6.55 -5.92 -9.53
C VAL A 28 6.15 -7.06 -8.60
N ASN A 29 5.01 -6.93 -7.90
CA ASN A 29 4.60 -7.90 -6.90
C ASN A 29 4.03 -9.21 -7.47
N ARG A 30 3.58 -9.21 -8.74
CA ARG A 30 2.78 -10.31 -9.29
C ARG A 30 3.33 -10.93 -10.56
N ASN A 31 4.01 -10.13 -11.37
CA ASN A 31 4.35 -10.48 -12.75
C ASN A 31 5.87 -10.53 -12.94
N GLU A 32 6.61 -10.76 -11.86
CA GLU A 32 8.08 -10.86 -11.84
C GLU A 32 8.78 -9.61 -12.41
N GLY A 33 8.10 -8.47 -12.33
CA GLY A 33 8.59 -7.19 -12.83
C GLY A 33 9.73 -6.63 -11.98
N TYR A 34 10.81 -6.21 -12.61
CA TYR A 34 11.90 -5.51 -11.91
C TYR A 34 11.64 -4.01 -11.85
N SER A 35 11.47 -3.48 -10.63
CA SER A 35 11.13 -2.07 -10.39
C SER A 35 12.13 -1.08 -11.01
N ASN A 36 13.42 -1.40 -10.97
CA ASN A 36 14.50 -0.60 -11.55
C ASN A 36 14.48 -0.55 -13.09
N LEU A 37 13.77 -1.47 -13.75
CA LEU A 37 13.59 -1.47 -15.20
C LEU A 37 12.25 -0.84 -15.60
N LEU A 38 11.18 -1.21 -14.88
CA LEU A 38 9.82 -0.78 -15.20
C LEU A 38 9.60 0.71 -14.93
N LEU A 39 10.10 1.24 -13.81
CA LEU A 39 9.87 2.64 -13.46
C LEU A 39 10.48 3.61 -14.48
N PRO A 40 11.78 3.53 -14.85
CA PRO A 40 12.33 4.44 -15.85
C PRO A 40 11.60 4.37 -17.19
N ALA A 41 11.27 3.16 -17.66
CA ALA A 41 10.54 2.97 -18.91
C ALA A 41 9.15 3.62 -18.87
N ALA A 42 8.39 3.37 -17.80
CA ALA A 42 7.05 3.93 -17.61
C ALA A 42 7.08 5.46 -17.48
N LEU A 43 8.04 6.00 -16.72
CA LEU A 43 8.21 7.45 -16.60
C LEU A 43 8.56 8.06 -17.95
N SER A 44 9.51 7.50 -18.71
CA SER A 44 9.88 8.00 -20.04
C SER A 44 8.73 7.95 -21.06
N ALA A 45 7.83 6.96 -20.96
CA ALA A 45 6.64 6.87 -21.80
C ALA A 45 5.49 7.80 -21.36
N SER A 46 5.58 8.43 -20.19
CA SER A 46 4.54 9.28 -19.64
C SER A 46 4.76 10.77 -19.95
N ASN A 47 3.67 11.53 -20.02
CA ASN A 47 3.69 13.00 -20.11
C ASN A 47 3.67 13.66 -18.71
N LEU A 48 4.13 12.96 -17.67
CA LEU A 48 4.16 13.51 -16.31
C LEU A 48 5.26 14.56 -16.16
N GLU A 49 4.93 15.64 -15.45
CA GLU A 49 5.89 16.65 -15.02
C GLU A 49 6.79 16.11 -13.89
N ASP A 50 7.92 16.75 -13.62
CA ASP A 50 8.93 16.28 -12.67
C ASP A 50 8.38 16.05 -11.26
N ARG A 51 7.47 16.91 -10.78
CA ARG A 51 6.82 16.73 -9.48
C ARG A 51 6.07 15.40 -9.41
N ASP A 52 5.35 15.08 -10.47
CA ASP A 52 4.52 13.90 -10.56
C ASP A 52 5.37 12.64 -10.78
N ARG A 53 6.48 12.75 -11.55
CA ARG A 53 7.49 11.69 -11.68
C ARG A 53 8.13 11.34 -10.33
N ASN A 54 8.46 12.35 -9.53
CA ASN A 54 9.00 12.16 -8.18
C ASN A 54 7.97 11.49 -7.26
N LEU A 55 6.69 11.87 -7.38
CA LEU A 55 5.60 11.24 -6.65
C LEU A 55 5.47 9.74 -7.00
N VAL A 56 5.48 9.37 -8.28
CA VAL A 56 5.43 7.95 -8.71
C VAL A 56 6.62 7.18 -8.16
N THR A 57 7.81 7.77 -8.24
CA THR A 57 9.07 7.15 -7.78
C THR A 57 9.02 6.84 -6.29
N GLU A 58 8.63 7.82 -5.47
CA GLU A 58 8.51 7.65 -4.02
C GLU A 58 7.42 6.64 -3.67
N LEU A 59 6.24 6.74 -4.31
CA LEU A 59 5.15 5.80 -4.09
C LEU A 59 5.57 4.36 -4.40
N LEU A 60 6.22 4.11 -5.54
CA LEU A 60 6.63 2.76 -5.92
C LEU A 60 7.70 2.21 -4.98
N TYR A 61 8.85 2.90 -4.89
CA TYR A 61 9.97 2.38 -4.12
C TYR A 61 9.73 2.38 -2.62
N GLY A 62 9.07 3.42 -2.10
CA GLY A 62 8.71 3.50 -0.70
C GLY A 62 7.76 2.39 -0.29
N THR A 63 6.70 2.17 -1.06
CA THR A 63 5.73 1.09 -0.78
C THR A 63 6.40 -0.30 -0.85
N ILE A 64 7.25 -0.57 -1.84
CA ILE A 64 7.99 -1.85 -1.92
C ILE A 64 8.90 -2.04 -0.70
N ARG A 65 9.63 -0.99 -0.31
CA ARG A 65 10.57 -1.05 0.82
C ARG A 65 9.86 -1.35 2.14
N MET A 66 8.62 -0.91 2.30
CA MET A 66 7.91 -0.90 3.58
C MET A 66 6.71 -1.87 3.64
N GLN A 67 6.61 -2.83 2.71
CA GLN A 67 5.47 -3.75 2.64
C GLN A 67 5.20 -4.49 3.95
N GLY A 68 6.23 -5.00 4.62
CA GLY A 68 6.07 -5.72 5.89
C GLY A 68 5.49 -4.84 7.00
N LYS A 69 5.93 -3.57 7.07
CA LYS A 69 5.36 -2.57 7.99
C LYS A 69 3.90 -2.28 7.66
N HIS A 70 3.58 -2.10 6.37
CA HIS A 70 2.21 -1.80 5.96
C HIS A 70 1.27 -2.99 6.21
N ASP A 71 1.74 -4.21 5.93
CA ASP A 71 1.00 -5.44 6.19
C ASP A 71 0.70 -5.63 7.68
N TRP A 72 1.66 -5.33 8.56
CA TRP A 72 1.46 -5.36 10.00
C TRP A 72 0.33 -4.42 10.48
N VAL A 73 0.24 -3.22 9.90
CA VAL A 73 -0.84 -2.28 10.22
C VAL A 73 -2.17 -2.81 9.69
N LEU A 74 -2.19 -3.31 8.45
CA LEU A 74 -3.40 -3.75 7.78
C LEU A 74 -3.95 -5.06 8.36
N SER A 75 -3.09 -5.96 8.82
CA SER A 75 -3.49 -7.22 9.46
C SER A 75 -4.19 -7.00 10.80
N GLN A 76 -3.90 -5.90 11.50
CA GLN A 76 -4.60 -5.51 12.74
C GLN A 76 -6.00 -4.93 12.48
N LEU A 77 -6.28 -4.50 11.24
CA LEU A 77 -7.56 -3.89 10.83
C LEU A 77 -8.46 -4.86 10.07
N SER A 78 -7.89 -5.87 9.43
CA SER A 78 -8.61 -6.82 8.60
C SER A 78 -9.30 -7.89 9.46
N ASP A 79 -10.60 -8.10 9.26
CA ASP A 79 -11.35 -9.20 9.88
C ASP A 79 -10.98 -10.59 9.31
N ARG A 80 -10.26 -10.61 8.17
CA ARG A 80 -9.77 -11.82 7.51
C ARG A 80 -8.25 -11.91 7.63
N PRO A 81 -7.67 -13.13 7.66
CA PRO A 81 -6.22 -13.28 7.56
C PRO A 81 -5.67 -12.48 6.38
N TRP A 82 -4.64 -11.65 6.62
CA TRP A 82 -4.18 -10.69 5.62
C TRP A 82 -3.71 -11.37 4.31
N GLY A 83 -3.12 -12.57 4.42
CA GLY A 83 -2.73 -13.38 3.26
C GLY A 83 -3.88 -13.93 2.41
N GLU A 84 -5.13 -13.89 2.90
CA GLU A 84 -6.33 -14.30 2.15
C GLU A 84 -7.06 -13.14 1.49
N VAL A 85 -6.63 -11.90 1.77
CA VAL A 85 -7.22 -10.71 1.14
C VAL A 85 -6.83 -10.69 -0.34
N ASP A 86 -7.80 -10.30 -1.20
CA ASP A 86 -7.55 -10.13 -2.63
C ASP A 86 -6.32 -9.26 -2.84
N SER A 87 -5.37 -9.81 -3.57
CA SER A 87 -4.05 -9.24 -3.71
C SER A 87 -4.11 -7.80 -4.26
N GLY A 88 -5.06 -7.50 -5.15
CA GLY A 88 -5.21 -6.16 -5.73
C GLY A 88 -5.63 -5.13 -4.68
N ILE A 89 -6.41 -5.57 -3.69
CA ILE A 89 -6.75 -4.78 -2.50
C ILE A 89 -5.50 -4.61 -1.62
N VAL A 90 -4.71 -5.66 -1.42
CA VAL A 90 -3.46 -5.59 -0.64
C VAL A 90 -2.52 -4.52 -1.20
N ASP A 91 -2.26 -4.51 -2.51
CA ASP A 91 -1.37 -3.52 -3.13
C ASP A 91 -1.93 -2.08 -3.04
N LEU A 92 -3.24 -1.90 -3.19
CA LEU A 92 -3.91 -0.59 -2.98
C LEU A 92 -3.78 -0.11 -1.54
N CYS A 93 -4.00 -1.00 -0.58
CA CYS A 93 -3.92 -0.66 0.83
C CYS A 93 -2.49 -0.35 1.25
N ARG A 94 -1.49 -1.11 0.78
CA ARG A 94 -0.07 -0.81 1.01
C ARG A 94 0.30 0.57 0.48
N LEU A 95 -0.09 0.88 -0.77
CA LEU A 95 0.12 2.20 -1.37
C LEU A 95 -0.56 3.33 -0.58
N GLY A 96 -1.77 3.08 -0.08
CA GLY A 96 -2.50 4.02 0.77
C GLY A 96 -1.83 4.25 2.13
N VAL A 97 -1.38 3.18 2.79
CA VAL A 97 -0.67 3.26 4.08
C VAL A 97 0.66 3.99 3.92
N HIS A 98 1.41 3.74 2.85
CA HIS A 98 2.66 4.46 2.57
C HIS A 98 2.43 5.97 2.54
N GLN A 99 1.38 6.41 1.84
CA GLN A 99 1.03 7.82 1.77
C GLN A 99 0.65 8.42 3.13
N ILE A 100 -0.06 7.67 3.97
CA ILE A 100 -0.53 8.14 5.29
C ILE A 100 0.63 8.21 6.29
N HIS A 101 1.47 7.17 6.35
CA HIS A 101 2.49 7.04 7.39
C HIS A 101 3.84 7.66 7.02
N GLU A 102 4.23 7.63 5.75
CA GLU A 102 5.61 7.88 5.34
C GLU A 102 5.74 9.16 4.49
N MET A 103 4.62 9.74 4.07
CA MET A 103 4.59 10.93 3.22
C MET A 103 3.87 12.10 3.90
N ARG A 104 4.22 13.32 3.49
CA ARG A 104 3.56 14.56 3.96
C ARG A 104 2.28 14.86 3.15
N ILE A 105 1.42 13.86 2.99
CA ILE A 105 0.13 13.99 2.30
C ILE A 105 -0.97 13.98 3.37
N PRO A 106 -1.89 14.95 3.37
CA PRO A 106 -3.02 14.92 4.31
C PRO A 106 -3.81 13.61 4.19
N ASP A 107 -4.14 12.98 5.31
CA ASP A 107 -4.83 11.69 5.39
C ASP A 107 -6.04 11.58 4.44
N HIS A 108 -6.91 12.59 4.45
CA HIS A 108 -8.11 12.60 3.60
C HIS A 108 -7.77 12.58 2.10
N ALA A 109 -6.68 13.23 1.70
CA ALA A 109 -6.23 13.27 0.31
C ALA A 109 -5.58 11.93 -0.09
N ALA A 110 -4.76 11.34 0.77
CA ALA A 110 -4.18 10.01 0.57
C ALA A 110 -5.27 8.93 0.40
N VAL A 111 -6.26 8.94 1.30
CA VAL A 111 -7.40 8.02 1.26
C VAL A 111 -8.22 8.23 -0.01
N ALA A 112 -8.67 9.46 -0.29
CA ALA A 112 -9.54 9.74 -1.43
C ALA A 112 -8.89 9.36 -2.76
N ALA A 113 -7.62 9.73 -2.95
CA ALA A 113 -6.92 9.45 -4.19
C ALA A 113 -6.68 7.94 -4.40
N THR A 114 -6.33 7.21 -3.33
CA THR A 114 -6.16 5.75 -3.39
C THR A 114 -7.49 5.03 -3.68
N VAL A 115 -8.60 5.52 -3.13
CA VAL A 115 -9.94 4.99 -3.40
C VAL A 115 -10.36 5.21 -4.85
N GLU A 116 -10.02 6.35 -5.46
CA GLU A 116 -10.29 6.56 -6.89
C GLU A 116 -9.49 5.60 -7.78
N VAL A 117 -8.24 5.27 -7.42
CA VAL A 117 -7.46 4.22 -8.11
C VAL A 117 -8.15 2.86 -7.93
N ALA A 118 -8.58 2.53 -6.71
CA ALA A 118 -9.30 1.30 -6.41
C ALA A 118 -10.58 1.17 -7.24
N ARG A 119 -11.39 2.23 -7.31
CA ARG A 119 -12.62 2.24 -8.12
C ARG A 119 -12.33 1.97 -9.59
N LYS A 120 -11.24 2.54 -10.11
CA LYS A 120 -10.83 2.37 -11.51
C LYS A 120 -10.32 0.95 -11.82
N ARG A 121 -9.57 0.34 -10.90
CA ARG A 121 -8.83 -0.91 -11.15
C ARG A 121 -9.54 -2.17 -10.66
N VAL A 122 -10.19 -2.09 -9.50
CA VAL A 122 -10.80 -3.25 -8.83
C VAL A 122 -12.31 -3.12 -8.64
N GLY A 123 -12.90 -1.99 -9.02
CA GLY A 123 -14.35 -1.74 -8.99
C GLY A 123 -14.88 -1.22 -7.66
N GLU A 124 -16.11 -0.70 -7.69
CA GLU A 124 -16.73 0.07 -6.60
C GLU A 124 -16.84 -0.70 -5.27
N SER A 125 -17.22 -1.98 -5.34
CA SER A 125 -17.40 -2.81 -4.14
C SER A 125 -16.07 -3.02 -3.40
N LYS A 126 -15.00 -3.38 -4.13
CA LYS A 126 -13.67 -3.54 -3.54
C LYS A 126 -13.09 -2.20 -3.09
N ALA A 127 -13.35 -1.12 -3.81
CA ALA A 127 -12.93 0.22 -3.41
C ALA A 127 -13.54 0.68 -2.08
N SER A 128 -14.80 0.29 -1.80
CA SER A 128 -15.43 0.57 -0.51
C SER A 128 -14.72 -0.10 0.65
N PHE A 129 -14.20 -1.32 0.44
CA PHE A 129 -13.40 -2.03 1.44
C PHE A 129 -12.02 -1.38 1.64
N VAL A 130 -11.33 -1.02 0.55
CA VAL A 130 -10.07 -0.23 0.61
C VAL A 130 -10.26 1.05 1.41
N ASN A 131 -11.33 1.79 1.15
CA ASN A 131 -11.67 3.01 1.89
C ASN A 131 -11.85 2.74 3.39
N ALA A 132 -12.57 1.68 3.76
CA ALA A 132 -12.82 1.33 5.15
C ALA A 132 -11.52 1.02 5.90
N LEU A 133 -10.62 0.23 5.28
CA LEU A 133 -9.31 -0.08 5.84
C LEU A 133 -8.45 1.18 6.00
N LEU A 134 -8.31 2.00 4.96
CA LEU A 134 -7.46 3.19 5.00
C LEU A 134 -8.00 4.25 5.98
N ARG A 135 -9.32 4.44 6.08
CA ARG A 135 -9.91 5.27 7.15
C ARG A 135 -9.70 4.67 8.54
N GLY A 136 -9.48 3.36 8.63
CA GLY A 136 -9.08 2.71 9.87
C GLY A 136 -7.65 3.05 10.28
N VAL A 137 -6.73 3.06 9.32
CA VAL A 137 -5.32 3.41 9.53
C VAL A 137 -5.20 4.81 10.15
N THR A 138 -5.95 5.78 9.65
CA THR A 138 -5.92 7.18 10.12
C THR A 138 -6.50 7.40 11.52
N ARG A 139 -7.03 6.36 12.20
CA ARG A 139 -7.62 6.49 13.54
C ARG A 139 -6.60 6.46 14.68
N LYS A 140 -5.38 6.01 14.41
CA LYS A 140 -4.31 5.89 15.39
C LYS A 140 -3.03 6.52 14.85
N SER A 141 -2.16 6.96 15.75
CA SER A 141 -0.82 7.38 15.33
C SER A 141 0.01 6.19 14.86
N ILE A 142 1.10 6.46 14.13
CA ILE A 142 2.05 5.41 13.74
C ILE A 142 2.60 4.69 14.98
N ASP A 143 2.94 5.43 16.04
CA ASP A 143 3.47 4.85 17.29
C ASP A 143 2.48 3.88 17.94
N ASP A 144 1.19 4.21 17.93
CA ASP A 144 0.14 3.33 18.47
C ASP A 144 -0.02 2.04 17.66
N TRP A 145 0.16 2.09 16.34
CA TRP A 145 0.11 0.91 15.48
C TRP A 145 1.27 -0.05 15.71
N PHE A 146 2.42 0.48 16.14
CA PHE A 146 3.63 -0.29 16.38
C PHE A 146 3.90 -0.55 17.86
N ALA A 147 3.12 0.02 18.79
CA ALA A 147 3.21 -0.26 20.22
C ALA A 147 3.18 -1.76 20.57
N PRO A 148 2.33 -2.62 19.94
CA PRO A 148 2.31 -4.05 20.22
C PRO A 148 3.59 -4.81 19.83
N LEU A 149 4.48 -4.23 19.01
CA LEU A 149 5.78 -4.86 18.71
C LEU A 149 6.62 -5.11 19.96
N ARG A 150 6.41 -4.32 21.02
CA ARG A 150 7.13 -4.48 22.30
C ARG A 150 6.80 -5.79 23.01
N GLU A 151 5.66 -6.40 22.68
CA GLU A 151 5.19 -7.65 23.27
C GLU A 151 5.73 -8.89 22.53
N ILE A 152 6.35 -8.71 21.36
CA ILE A 152 6.97 -9.79 20.60
C ILE A 152 8.32 -10.14 21.23
N GLU A 153 8.38 -11.33 21.84
CA GLU A 153 9.59 -11.86 22.50
C GLU A 153 10.69 -12.23 21.49
N ASP A 154 10.32 -12.86 20.38
CA ASP A 154 11.29 -13.24 19.35
C ASP A 154 11.85 -11.99 18.64
N PRO A 155 13.16 -11.69 18.79
CA PRO A 155 13.76 -10.53 18.15
C PRO A 155 13.73 -10.62 16.62
N VAL A 156 13.75 -11.82 16.02
CA VAL A 156 13.74 -11.97 14.56
C VAL A 156 12.39 -11.51 14.00
N THR A 157 11.28 -12.07 14.48
CA THR A 157 9.93 -11.62 14.08
C THR A 157 9.75 -10.13 14.37
N ARG A 158 10.12 -9.65 15.57
CA ARG A 158 9.96 -8.22 15.92
C ARG A 158 10.69 -7.29 14.96
N MET A 159 11.96 -7.57 14.68
CA MET A 159 12.79 -6.74 13.79
C MET A 159 12.36 -6.86 12.32
N SER A 160 11.86 -8.02 11.91
CA SER A 160 11.34 -8.24 10.55
C SER A 160 10.22 -7.25 10.23
N ILE A 161 9.32 -7.04 11.18
CA ILE A 161 8.22 -6.08 11.05
C ILE A 161 8.75 -4.65 11.20
N GLN A 162 9.53 -4.37 12.25
CA GLN A 162 10.01 -3.03 12.57
C GLN A 162 10.79 -2.39 11.41
N TYR A 163 11.64 -3.18 10.76
CA TYR A 163 12.50 -2.72 9.66
C TYR A 163 11.98 -3.12 8.27
N SER A 164 10.81 -3.75 8.19
CA SER A 164 10.22 -4.23 6.93
C SER A 164 11.15 -5.12 6.10
N HIS A 165 11.81 -6.08 6.77
CA HIS A 165 12.63 -7.09 6.12
C HIS A 165 12.06 -8.47 6.39
N PRO A 166 12.13 -9.43 5.44
CA PRO A 166 11.74 -10.80 5.72
C PRO A 166 12.61 -11.39 6.83
N GLU A 167 12.04 -12.30 7.63
CA GLU A 167 12.71 -12.91 8.79
C GLU A 167 14.06 -13.55 8.43
N TRP A 168 14.17 -14.16 7.25
CA TRP A 168 15.43 -14.78 6.81
C TRP A 168 16.58 -13.76 6.64
N ILE A 169 16.29 -12.51 6.24
CA ILE A 169 17.30 -11.45 6.16
C ILE A 169 17.73 -11.04 7.56
N ILE A 170 16.78 -10.85 8.46
CA ILE A 170 17.07 -10.49 9.86
C ILE A 170 17.88 -11.59 10.53
N SER A 171 17.50 -12.86 10.34
CA SER A 171 18.25 -14.02 10.85
C SER A 171 19.68 -14.03 10.32
N ALA A 172 19.88 -13.81 9.01
CA ALA A 172 21.21 -13.77 8.43
C ALA A 172 22.10 -12.66 9.02
N TYR A 173 21.54 -11.48 9.32
CA TYR A 173 22.26 -10.43 10.02
C TYR A 173 22.60 -10.81 11.47
N PHE A 174 21.69 -11.46 12.19
CA PHE A 174 21.97 -11.96 13.54
C PHE A 174 23.11 -12.97 13.57
N ASP A 175 23.21 -13.83 12.55
CA ASP A 175 24.27 -14.83 12.47
C ASP A 175 25.63 -14.21 12.13
N LEU A 176 25.65 -13.11 11.35
CA LEU A 176 26.88 -12.45 10.92
C LEU A 176 27.43 -11.43 11.92
N LEU A 177 26.57 -10.81 12.74
CA LEU A 177 26.93 -9.74 13.68
C LEU A 177 27.17 -10.24 15.11
N LYS A 178 27.06 -11.54 15.36
CA LYS A 178 27.54 -12.19 16.58
C LYS A 178 29.05 -12.36 16.54
#